data_AF-A0A968WQQ6-F1
#
_entry.id   AF-A0A968WQQ6-F1
#
_cell.length_a   1.000
_cell.length_b   1.000
_cell.length_c   1.000
_cell.angle_alpha   90.00
_cell.angle_beta   90.00
_cell.angle_gamma   90.00
#
_symmetry.space_group_name_H-M   'P 1'
#
loop_
_entity.id
_entity.type
_entity.pdbx_description
1 polymer ?
#
loop_
_entity_poly.entity_id
_entity_poly.type
_entity_poly.pdbx_seq_one_letter_code
_entity_poly.pdbx_strand_id
1 'polypeptide(L)'
;MAEARGNHSRSSRFAATKRWLLSITATIASTYALDAIAAAAGLLLAASQLMQGLSHMSVLAFLAGTYILWGMGLRLNLEANWRLLEETGTSTNVLSKVAFDVVRHWTGNVRMRKIATASGYAGTELAKEAPYYAGAFGAALFSDSVSANDALTFLGGANLGAAIYEYGLARLVTGYLQRKNTPIYACFETDWLPRDYLRDFYSVIEEDERRTIAFFVEALKKTEPNRPILFFGVGPALHHVFLAARRASEIHLGDYLPANLREIERWIERDPRAHDWRPFVRFTLECEGVASPTELDITRREELTRAKITRLFEVDLRRADPLGGEALSGYSTVISAYCADSATANRGVWKTYMGRIAGLVRPDGTLLTAALRRSRFYLVGGLAFPSANIDEHDLHDVLQRHFQHGGLEIASCELENAASKGYSSIVLARASGRCASA
;
A
#
# COMPACT_ATOMS: atom_id res chain seq x y z
N MET A 1 18.24 -22.92 33.13
CA MET A 1 18.56 -22.43 31.76
C MET A 1 18.59 -23.52 30.68
N ALA A 2 18.86 -24.80 31.00
CA ALA A 2 18.87 -25.89 30.01
C ALA A 2 17.46 -26.32 29.53
N GLU A 3 16.45 -26.33 30.41
CA GLU A 3 15.06 -26.69 30.05
C GLU A 3 14.38 -25.66 29.12
N ALA A 4 14.64 -24.37 29.31
CA ALA A 4 14.12 -23.31 28.45
C ALA A 4 14.68 -23.39 27.01
N ARG A 5 15.97 -23.76 26.86
CA ARG A 5 16.60 -24.04 25.55
C ARG A 5 16.05 -25.32 24.91
N GLY A 6 15.73 -26.33 25.71
CA GLY A 6 15.10 -27.59 25.26
C GLY A 6 13.72 -27.36 24.63
N ASN A 7 12.86 -26.56 25.27
CA ASN A 7 11.51 -26.26 24.78
C ASN A 7 11.48 -25.40 23.51
N HIS A 8 12.37 -24.40 23.37
CA HIS A 8 12.51 -23.62 22.13
C HIS A 8 13.06 -24.45 20.95
N SER A 9 13.93 -25.43 21.21
CA SER A 9 14.45 -26.32 20.17
C SER A 9 13.40 -27.30 19.66
N ARG A 10 12.50 -27.78 20.53
CA ARG A 10 11.40 -28.69 20.16
C ARG A 10 10.29 -27.98 19.41
N SER A 11 9.90 -26.77 19.84
CA SER A 11 8.88 -25.97 19.15
C SER A 11 9.31 -25.54 17.74
N SER A 12 10.58 -25.15 17.57
CA SER A 12 11.14 -24.75 16.27
C SER A 12 11.26 -25.92 15.28
N ARG A 13 11.65 -27.12 15.75
CA ARG A 13 11.65 -28.34 14.92
C ARG A 13 10.23 -28.74 14.52
N PHE A 14 9.27 -28.70 15.45
CA PHE A 14 7.88 -29.03 15.15
C PHE A 14 7.28 -28.07 14.10
N ALA A 15 7.57 -26.77 14.21
CA ALA A 15 7.17 -25.78 13.22
C ALA A 15 7.83 -26.02 11.84
N ALA A 16 9.11 -26.43 11.81
CA ALA A 16 9.80 -26.78 10.57
C ALA A 16 9.18 -28.03 9.91
N THR A 17 8.90 -29.08 10.68
CA THR A 17 8.24 -30.29 10.20
C THR A 17 6.85 -29.99 9.61
N LYS A 18 6.07 -29.14 10.30
CA LYS A 18 4.75 -28.71 9.81
C LYS A 18 4.84 -27.98 8.46
N ARG A 19 5.81 -27.07 8.29
CA ARG A 19 6.02 -26.34 7.03
C ARG A 19 6.41 -27.28 5.88
N TRP A 20 7.24 -28.28 6.16
CA TRP A 20 7.61 -29.31 5.19
C TRP A 20 6.41 -30.16 4.79
N LEU A 21 5.64 -30.66 5.75
CA LEU A 21 4.43 -31.45 5.48
C LEU A 21 3.44 -30.64 4.62
N LEU A 22 3.18 -29.38 4.98
CA LEU A 22 2.30 -28.50 4.20
C LEU A 22 2.79 -28.33 2.76
N SER A 23 4.10 -28.18 2.56
CA SER A 23 4.66 -27.99 1.22
C SER A 23 4.60 -29.26 0.38
N ILE A 24 4.81 -30.43 1.00
CA ILE A 24 4.65 -31.73 0.33
C ILE A 24 3.19 -31.93 -0.08
N THR A 25 2.24 -31.73 0.84
CA THR A 25 0.81 -31.86 0.55
C THR A 25 0.37 -30.87 -0.53
N ALA A 26 0.81 -29.62 -0.45
CA ALA A 26 0.51 -28.61 -1.46
C ALA A 26 1.12 -28.96 -2.82
N THR A 27 2.34 -29.51 -2.86
CA THR A 27 2.97 -29.96 -4.13
C THR A 27 2.20 -31.09 -4.77
N ILE A 28 1.77 -32.08 -3.99
CA ILE A 28 0.97 -33.20 -4.48
C ILE A 28 -0.37 -32.69 -5.02
N ALA A 29 -1.11 -31.92 -4.23
CA ALA A 29 -2.39 -31.35 -4.64
C ALA A 29 -2.26 -30.47 -5.89
N SER A 30 -1.22 -29.63 -5.94
CA SER A 30 -0.94 -28.74 -7.06
C SER A 30 -0.63 -29.52 -8.34
N THR A 31 0.16 -30.60 -8.22
CA THR A 31 0.53 -31.44 -9.37
C THR A 31 -0.68 -32.14 -9.96
N TYR A 32 -1.50 -32.82 -9.14
CA TYR A 32 -2.71 -33.48 -9.64
C TYR A 32 -3.74 -32.52 -10.21
N ALA A 33 -3.91 -31.34 -9.60
CA ALA A 33 -4.84 -30.33 -10.10
C ALA A 33 -4.38 -29.76 -11.45
N LEU A 34 -3.08 -29.44 -11.58
CA LEU A 34 -2.48 -29.01 -12.84
C LEU A 34 -2.68 -30.07 -13.92
N ASP A 35 -2.36 -31.32 -13.63
CA ASP A 35 -2.47 -32.42 -14.59
C ASP A 35 -3.91 -32.64 -15.06
N ALA A 36 -4.87 -32.64 -14.13
CA ALA A 36 -6.28 -32.79 -14.46
C ALA A 36 -6.77 -31.66 -15.39
N ILE A 37 -6.39 -30.40 -15.09
CA ILE A 37 -6.80 -29.23 -15.89
C ILE A 37 -6.11 -29.24 -17.25
N ALA A 38 -4.81 -29.54 -17.31
CA ALA A 38 -4.05 -29.60 -18.55
C ALA A 38 -4.58 -30.73 -19.45
N ALA A 39 -4.70 -31.96 -18.95
CA ALA A 39 -5.23 -33.07 -19.73
C ALA A 39 -6.67 -32.80 -20.22
N ALA A 40 -7.54 -32.24 -19.37
CA ALA A 40 -8.91 -31.89 -19.76
C ALA A 40 -8.93 -30.81 -20.86
N ALA A 41 -8.12 -29.75 -20.73
CA ALA A 41 -8.04 -28.69 -21.74
C ALA A 41 -7.47 -29.22 -23.07
N GLY A 42 -6.47 -30.08 -23.02
CA GLY A 42 -5.92 -30.76 -24.20
C GLY A 42 -6.97 -31.62 -24.91
N LEU A 43 -7.69 -32.47 -24.17
CA LEU A 43 -8.75 -33.33 -24.71
C LEU A 43 -9.90 -32.51 -25.29
N LEU A 44 -10.36 -31.47 -24.59
CA LEU A 44 -11.43 -30.59 -25.04
C LEU A 44 -11.06 -29.87 -26.34
N LEU A 45 -9.83 -29.34 -26.43
CA LEU A 45 -9.38 -28.66 -27.64
C LEU A 45 -9.27 -29.63 -28.82
N ALA A 46 -8.68 -30.82 -28.61
CA ALA A 46 -8.59 -31.85 -29.64
C ALA A 46 -9.98 -32.31 -30.11
N ALA A 47 -10.93 -32.50 -29.20
CA ALA A 47 -12.31 -32.91 -29.51
C ALA A 47 -13.15 -31.81 -30.17
N SER A 48 -12.81 -30.53 -29.95
CA SER A 48 -13.59 -29.39 -30.45
C SER A 48 -13.55 -29.21 -31.97
N GLN A 49 -12.61 -29.86 -32.66
CA GLN A 49 -12.36 -29.72 -34.09
C GLN A 49 -12.00 -28.30 -34.55
N LEU A 50 -11.78 -27.35 -33.64
CA LEU A 50 -11.46 -25.94 -33.97
C LEU A 50 -10.17 -25.79 -34.79
N MET A 51 -9.25 -26.75 -34.66
CA MET A 51 -7.97 -26.75 -35.37
C MET A 51 -8.01 -27.61 -36.64
N GLN A 52 -9.14 -28.23 -36.97
CA GLN A 52 -9.26 -29.05 -38.19
C GLN A 52 -9.13 -28.19 -39.45
N GLY A 53 -8.42 -28.72 -40.45
CA GLY A 53 -8.18 -28.02 -41.72
C GLY A 53 -7.10 -26.94 -41.67
N LEU A 54 -6.54 -26.63 -40.50
CA LEU A 54 -5.37 -25.76 -40.41
C LEU A 54 -4.12 -26.44 -40.96
N SER A 55 -3.24 -25.63 -41.56
CA SER A 55 -1.93 -26.11 -42.00
C SER A 55 -1.08 -26.56 -40.80
N HIS A 56 -0.17 -27.51 -41.01
CA HIS A 56 0.77 -27.96 -39.97
C HIS A 56 1.55 -26.78 -39.36
N MET A 57 1.95 -25.81 -40.19
CA MET A 57 2.64 -24.61 -39.71
C MET A 57 1.77 -23.73 -38.81
N SER A 58 0.48 -23.62 -39.08
CA SER A 58 -0.46 -22.88 -38.23
C SER A 58 -0.63 -23.55 -36.87
N VAL A 59 -0.69 -24.89 -36.83
CA VAL A 59 -0.78 -25.67 -35.59
C VAL A 59 0.52 -25.53 -34.76
N LEU A 60 1.69 -25.55 -35.41
CA LEU A 60 2.97 -25.28 -34.74
C LEU A 60 3.06 -23.85 -34.20
N ALA A 61 2.61 -22.85 -34.98
CA ALA A 61 2.58 -21.46 -34.52
C ALA A 61 1.63 -21.28 -33.33
N PHE A 62 0.49 -21.95 -33.34
CA PHE A 62 -0.43 -22.00 -32.21
C PHE A 62 0.25 -22.58 -30.96
N LEU A 63 0.86 -23.75 -31.06
CA LEU A 63 1.59 -24.39 -29.95
C LEU A 63 2.71 -23.49 -29.40
N ALA A 64 3.47 -22.82 -30.28
CA ALA A 64 4.47 -21.84 -29.84
C ALA A 64 3.83 -20.68 -29.06
N GLY A 65 2.67 -20.19 -29.51
CA GLY A 65 1.88 -19.19 -28.81
C GLY A 65 1.42 -19.63 -27.42
N THR A 66 1.02 -20.91 -27.25
CA THR A 66 0.60 -21.42 -25.94
C THR A 66 1.77 -21.48 -24.95
N TYR A 67 3.00 -21.75 -25.42
CA TYR A 67 4.20 -21.71 -24.58
C TYR A 67 4.56 -20.30 -24.09
N ILE A 68 4.30 -19.27 -24.89
CA ILE A 68 4.45 -17.87 -24.47
C ILE A 68 3.46 -17.57 -23.33
N LEU A 69 2.19 -17.96 -23.48
CA LEU A 69 1.17 -17.77 -22.45
C LEU A 69 1.49 -18.51 -21.16
N TRP A 70 1.96 -19.76 -21.27
CA TRP A 70 2.43 -20.52 -20.12
C TRP A 70 3.61 -19.85 -19.43
N GLY A 71 4.61 -19.37 -20.19
CA GLY A 71 5.73 -18.62 -19.63
C GLY A 71 5.31 -17.35 -18.88
N MET A 72 4.27 -16.64 -19.37
CA MET A 72 3.69 -15.49 -18.66
C MET A 72 3.00 -15.90 -17.35
N GLY A 73 2.21 -16.98 -17.37
CA GLY A 73 1.56 -17.54 -16.18
C GLY A 73 2.57 -18.00 -15.14
N LEU A 74 3.55 -18.80 -15.57
CA LEU A 74 4.64 -19.28 -14.74
C LEU A 74 5.42 -18.14 -14.09
N ARG A 75 5.76 -17.07 -14.85
CA ARG A 75 6.46 -15.90 -14.28
C ARG A 75 5.71 -15.28 -13.11
N LEU A 76 4.39 -15.16 -13.19
CA LEU A 76 3.56 -14.63 -12.11
C LEU A 76 3.57 -15.58 -10.91
N ASN A 77 3.49 -16.89 -11.15
CA ASN A 77 3.49 -17.88 -10.08
C ASN A 77 4.85 -18.01 -9.38
N LEU A 78 5.96 -17.89 -10.12
CA LEU A 78 7.31 -17.84 -9.54
C LEU A 78 7.47 -16.70 -8.54
N GLU A 79 6.93 -15.52 -8.86
CA GLU A 79 6.93 -14.37 -7.94
C GLU A 79 6.04 -14.61 -6.72
N ALA A 80 4.84 -15.18 -6.91
CA ALA A 80 3.95 -15.52 -5.79
C ALA A 80 4.54 -16.58 -4.87
N ASN A 81 5.16 -17.63 -5.44
CA ASN A 81 5.83 -18.69 -4.71
C ASN A 81 7.06 -18.20 -3.94
N TRP A 82 7.84 -17.27 -4.53
CA TRP A 82 8.94 -16.61 -3.81
C TRP A 82 8.44 -15.91 -2.53
N ARG A 83 7.37 -15.12 -2.64
CA ARG A 83 6.78 -14.42 -1.48
C ARG A 83 6.25 -15.41 -0.44
N LEU A 84 5.57 -16.46 -0.88
CA LEU A 84 5.10 -17.51 0.02
C LEU A 84 6.26 -18.14 0.80
N LEU A 85 7.37 -18.47 0.12
CA LEU A 85 8.57 -19.02 0.75
C LEU A 85 9.20 -18.04 1.75
N GLU A 86 9.31 -16.77 1.41
CA GLU A 86 9.86 -15.75 2.33
C GLU A 86 8.99 -15.55 3.56
N GLU A 87 7.67 -15.47 3.39
CA GLU A 87 6.73 -15.11 4.46
C GLU A 87 6.30 -16.28 5.35
N THR A 88 6.26 -17.50 4.80
CA THR A 88 5.72 -18.67 5.53
C THR A 88 6.73 -19.82 5.61
N GLY A 89 7.77 -19.82 4.78
CA GLY A 89 8.67 -20.95 4.63
C GLY A 89 8.03 -22.19 3.99
N THR A 90 6.88 -22.03 3.32
CA THR A 90 6.17 -23.09 2.58
C THR A 90 6.18 -22.82 1.09
N SER A 91 5.91 -23.85 0.28
CA SER A 91 5.79 -23.73 -1.18
C SER A 91 4.77 -24.73 -1.72
N THR A 92 4.21 -24.44 -2.89
CA THR A 92 3.43 -25.39 -3.70
C THR A 92 4.33 -26.26 -4.58
N ASN A 93 5.65 -26.15 -4.44
CA ASN A 93 6.64 -26.93 -5.16
C ASN A 93 7.80 -27.34 -4.24
N VAL A 94 7.96 -28.64 -4.03
CA VAL A 94 8.96 -29.20 -3.13
C VAL A 94 10.40 -28.90 -3.57
N LEU A 95 10.72 -28.94 -4.87
CA LEU A 95 12.09 -28.65 -5.34
C LEU A 95 12.42 -27.18 -5.15
N SER A 96 11.46 -26.29 -5.38
CA SER A 96 11.59 -24.86 -5.03
C SER A 96 11.84 -24.68 -3.54
N LYS A 97 11.16 -25.43 -2.67
CA LYS A 97 11.41 -25.37 -1.22
C LYS A 97 12.78 -25.90 -0.82
N VAL A 98 13.21 -27.03 -1.39
CA VAL A 98 14.57 -27.58 -1.19
C VAL A 98 15.60 -26.51 -1.57
N ALA A 99 15.47 -25.92 -2.75
CA ALA A 99 16.37 -24.87 -3.22
C ALA A 99 16.38 -23.64 -2.29
N PHE A 100 15.21 -23.23 -1.78
CA PHE A 100 15.10 -22.13 -0.82
C PHE A 100 15.87 -22.42 0.47
N ASP A 101 15.62 -23.57 1.09
CA ASP A 101 16.19 -23.94 2.39
C ASP A 101 17.71 -24.20 2.26
N VAL A 102 18.16 -24.86 1.19
CA VAL A 102 19.59 -25.09 0.90
C VAL A 102 20.32 -23.77 0.69
N VAL A 103 19.86 -22.94 -0.26
CA VAL A 103 20.59 -21.69 -0.56
C VAL A 103 20.56 -20.72 0.63
N ARG A 104 19.46 -20.68 1.40
CA ARG A 104 19.38 -19.89 2.63
C ARG A 104 20.42 -20.32 3.67
N HIS A 105 20.77 -21.60 3.74
CA HIS A 105 21.78 -22.10 4.68
C HIS A 105 23.22 -21.78 4.22
N TRP A 106 23.43 -21.62 2.91
CA TRP A 106 24.77 -21.44 2.32
C TRP A 106 25.12 -19.97 2.04
N THR A 107 24.14 -19.11 1.79
CA THR A 107 24.36 -17.69 1.49
C THR A 107 23.20 -16.79 1.94
N GLY A 108 23.55 -15.57 2.39
CA GLY A 108 22.58 -14.51 2.65
C GLY A 108 22.10 -13.77 1.39
N ASN A 109 22.61 -14.11 0.21
CA ASN A 109 22.28 -13.41 -1.04
C ASN A 109 20.86 -13.75 -1.51
N VAL A 110 19.96 -12.78 -1.36
CA VAL A 110 18.54 -12.88 -1.71
C VAL A 110 18.33 -13.16 -3.20
N ARG A 111 19.14 -12.56 -4.09
CA ARG A 111 19.03 -12.74 -5.54
C ARG A 111 19.36 -14.17 -5.96
N MET A 112 20.43 -14.74 -5.38
CA MET A 112 20.81 -16.14 -5.60
C MET A 112 19.72 -17.11 -5.11
N ARG A 113 19.16 -16.84 -3.94
CA ARG A 113 18.05 -17.63 -3.39
C ARG A 113 16.83 -17.59 -4.31
N LYS A 114 16.45 -16.40 -4.80
CA LYS A 114 15.31 -16.22 -5.71
C LYS A 114 15.50 -16.97 -7.02
N ILE A 115 16.71 -16.91 -7.61
CA ILE A 115 17.04 -17.67 -8.82
C ILE A 115 16.94 -19.17 -8.55
N ALA A 116 17.55 -19.67 -7.48
CA ALA A 116 17.54 -21.10 -7.18
C ALA A 116 16.12 -21.64 -6.96
N THR A 117 15.26 -20.90 -6.25
CA THR A 117 13.85 -21.28 -6.08
C THR A 117 13.10 -21.30 -7.40
N ALA A 118 13.34 -20.30 -8.27
CA ALA A 118 12.70 -20.23 -9.57
C ALA A 118 13.15 -21.39 -10.47
N SER A 119 14.44 -21.73 -10.47
CA SER A 119 14.97 -22.88 -11.20
C SER A 119 14.40 -24.20 -10.71
N GLY A 120 14.30 -24.40 -9.38
CA GLY A 120 13.70 -25.61 -8.81
C GLY A 120 12.23 -25.78 -9.19
N TYR A 121 11.47 -24.68 -9.19
CA TYR A 121 10.09 -24.68 -9.64
C TYR A 121 9.98 -24.99 -11.14
N ALA A 122 10.65 -24.21 -11.98
CA ALA A 122 10.60 -24.35 -13.43
C ALA A 122 11.07 -25.74 -13.90
N GLY A 123 12.13 -26.28 -13.29
CA GLY A 123 12.61 -27.63 -13.59
C GLY A 123 11.58 -28.72 -13.26
N THR A 124 10.77 -28.52 -12.21
CA THR A 124 9.66 -29.44 -11.90
C THR A 124 8.59 -29.39 -12.97
N GLU A 125 8.18 -28.20 -13.40
CA GLU A 125 7.12 -28.06 -14.40
C GLU A 125 7.56 -28.60 -15.77
N LEU A 126 8.81 -28.33 -16.18
CA LEU A 126 9.37 -28.92 -17.39
C LEU A 126 9.41 -30.46 -17.34
N ALA A 127 9.73 -31.04 -16.17
CA ALA A 127 9.73 -32.49 -16.01
C ALA A 127 8.32 -33.10 -16.14
N LYS A 128 7.28 -32.38 -15.71
CA LYS A 128 5.87 -32.80 -15.85
C LYS A 128 5.37 -32.75 -17.30
N GLU A 129 6.01 -32.00 -18.19
CA GLU A 129 5.63 -31.97 -19.61
C GLU A 129 6.02 -33.25 -20.36
N ALA A 130 7.08 -33.94 -19.93
CA ALA A 130 7.62 -35.09 -20.66
C ALA A 130 6.58 -36.22 -20.92
N PRO A 131 5.73 -36.62 -19.95
CA PRO A 131 4.66 -37.58 -20.18
C PRO A 131 3.62 -37.14 -21.23
N TYR A 132 3.31 -35.84 -21.33
CA TYR A 132 2.35 -35.34 -22.34
C TYR A 132 2.91 -35.48 -23.75
N TYR A 133 4.19 -35.13 -23.93
CA TYR A 133 4.87 -35.33 -25.20
C TYR A 133 4.98 -36.80 -25.58
N ALA A 134 5.37 -37.66 -24.64
CA ALA A 134 5.45 -39.10 -24.87
C ALA A 134 4.08 -39.69 -25.23
N GLY A 135 3.02 -39.29 -24.52
CA GLY A 135 1.65 -39.74 -24.78
C GLY A 135 1.10 -39.25 -26.12
N ALA A 136 1.26 -37.97 -26.43
CA ALA A 136 0.74 -37.35 -27.65
C ALA A 136 1.43 -37.90 -28.91
N PHE A 137 2.76 -37.94 -28.92
CA PHE A 137 3.50 -38.49 -30.06
C PHE A 137 3.44 -40.02 -30.12
N GLY A 138 3.37 -40.71 -28.97
CA GLY A 138 3.10 -42.15 -28.94
C GLY A 138 1.75 -42.48 -29.58
N ALA A 139 0.69 -41.76 -29.23
CA ALA A 139 -0.63 -41.94 -29.85
C ALA A 139 -0.60 -41.69 -31.36
N ALA A 140 0.09 -40.65 -31.83
CA ALA A 140 0.22 -40.37 -33.26
C ALA A 140 1.08 -41.39 -34.03
N LEU A 141 2.05 -42.04 -33.37
CA LEU A 141 2.91 -43.05 -34.00
C LEU A 141 2.28 -44.43 -34.06
N PHE A 142 1.41 -44.76 -33.10
CA PHE A 142 0.86 -46.11 -32.91
C PHE A 142 -0.65 -46.21 -33.16
N SER A 143 -1.31 -45.12 -33.56
CA SER A 143 -2.74 -45.11 -33.89
C SER A 143 -3.02 -44.48 -35.25
N ASP A 144 -3.74 -45.20 -36.10
CA ASP A 144 -4.19 -44.69 -37.41
C ASP A 144 -5.27 -43.59 -37.27
N SER A 145 -5.82 -43.40 -36.07
CA SER A 145 -6.87 -42.42 -35.78
C SER A 145 -6.38 -41.08 -35.25
N VAL A 146 -5.09 -40.94 -34.94
CA VAL A 146 -4.52 -39.72 -34.35
C VAL A 146 -3.44 -39.18 -35.28
N SER A 147 -3.67 -38.01 -35.87
CA SER A 147 -2.66 -37.35 -36.69
C SER A 147 -1.62 -36.61 -35.84
N ALA A 148 -0.48 -36.28 -36.45
CA ALA A 148 0.50 -35.38 -35.82
C ALA A 148 -0.10 -34.01 -35.45
N ASN A 149 -1.07 -33.50 -36.24
CA ASN A 149 -1.75 -32.25 -35.92
C ASN A 149 -2.69 -32.40 -34.71
N ASP A 150 -3.32 -33.57 -34.52
CA ASP A 150 -4.17 -33.85 -33.36
C ASP A 150 -3.34 -33.92 -32.08
N ALA A 151 -2.17 -34.56 -32.15
CA ALA A 151 -1.20 -34.60 -31.05
C ALA A 151 -0.71 -33.19 -30.67
N LEU A 152 -0.34 -32.37 -31.65
CA LEU A 152 0.09 -30.98 -31.41
C LEU A 152 -1.06 -30.11 -30.88
N THR A 153 -2.28 -30.34 -31.34
CA THR A 153 -3.49 -29.65 -30.85
C THR A 153 -3.76 -30.01 -29.39
N PHE A 154 -3.68 -31.29 -29.03
CA PHE A 154 -3.78 -31.75 -27.64
C PHE A 154 -2.72 -31.08 -26.76
N LEU A 155 -1.45 -31.06 -27.19
CA LEU A 155 -0.36 -30.41 -26.46
C LEU A 155 -0.60 -28.90 -26.27
N GLY A 156 -1.08 -28.21 -27.30
CA GLY A 156 -1.42 -26.79 -27.21
C GLY A 156 -2.56 -26.53 -26.22
N GLY A 157 -3.60 -27.36 -26.22
CA GLY A 157 -4.69 -27.29 -25.25
C GLY A 157 -4.22 -27.56 -23.83
N ALA A 158 -3.37 -28.57 -23.63
CA ALA A 158 -2.80 -28.89 -22.33
C ALA A 158 -1.95 -27.75 -21.76
N ASN A 159 -1.14 -27.13 -22.63
CA ASN A 159 -0.30 -26.00 -22.26
C ASN A 159 -1.12 -24.74 -21.90
N LEU A 160 -2.23 -24.48 -22.60
CA LEU A 160 -3.19 -23.43 -22.21
C LEU A 160 -3.83 -23.72 -20.85
N GLY A 161 -4.22 -24.98 -20.59
CA GLY A 161 -4.74 -25.41 -19.29
C GLY A 161 -3.73 -25.16 -18.16
N ALA A 162 -2.47 -25.54 -18.38
CA ALA A 162 -1.38 -25.27 -17.45
C ALA A 162 -1.15 -23.77 -17.23
N ALA A 163 -1.19 -22.95 -18.28
CA ALA A 163 -1.05 -21.49 -18.17
C ALA A 163 -2.15 -20.87 -17.29
N ILE A 164 -3.40 -21.30 -17.48
CA ILE A 164 -4.55 -20.86 -16.67
C ILE A 164 -4.37 -21.29 -15.22
N TYR A 165 -3.93 -22.53 -14.98
CA TYR A 165 -3.67 -23.04 -13.65
C TYR A 165 -2.60 -22.23 -12.91
N GLU A 166 -1.44 -22.02 -13.55
CA GLU A 166 -0.32 -21.24 -12.99
C GLU A 166 -0.76 -19.81 -12.63
N TYR A 167 -1.52 -19.15 -13.52
CA TYR A 167 -2.10 -17.84 -13.23
C TYR A 167 -3.08 -17.87 -12.03
N GLY A 168 -3.98 -18.85 -12.00
CA GLY A 168 -4.95 -19.02 -10.92
C GLY A 168 -4.28 -19.28 -9.57
N LEU A 169 -3.27 -20.14 -9.54
CA LEU A 169 -2.50 -20.43 -8.34
C LEU A 169 -1.76 -19.19 -7.83
N ALA A 170 -1.12 -18.43 -8.73
CA ALA A 170 -0.47 -17.17 -8.38
C ALA A 170 -1.43 -16.18 -7.72
N ARG A 171 -2.66 -16.07 -8.25
CA ARG A 171 -3.73 -15.21 -7.68
C ARG A 171 -4.18 -15.69 -6.31
N LEU A 172 -4.38 -17.00 -6.12
CA LEU A 172 -4.79 -17.58 -4.86
C LEU A 172 -3.74 -17.37 -3.76
N VAL A 173 -2.46 -17.67 -4.06
CA VAL A 173 -1.35 -17.47 -3.12
C VAL A 173 -1.22 -15.99 -2.75
N THR A 174 -1.26 -15.10 -3.74
CA THR A 174 -1.19 -13.64 -3.49
C THR A 174 -2.35 -13.18 -2.60
N GLY A 175 -3.58 -13.65 -2.86
CA GLY A 175 -4.74 -13.32 -2.02
C GLY A 175 -4.65 -13.87 -0.60
N TYR A 176 -4.12 -15.07 -0.42
CA TYR A 176 -3.87 -15.66 0.90
C TYR A 176 -2.86 -14.83 1.72
N LEU A 177 -1.73 -14.47 1.12
CA LEU A 177 -0.71 -13.65 1.80
C LEU A 177 -1.26 -12.27 2.18
N GLN A 178 -2.04 -11.66 1.29
CA GLN A 178 -2.70 -10.38 1.57
C GLN A 178 -3.66 -10.46 2.77
N ARG A 179 -4.49 -11.52 2.84
CA ARG A 179 -5.40 -11.73 3.98
C ARG A 179 -4.65 -12.01 5.28
N LYS A 180 -3.63 -12.87 5.23
CA LYS A 180 -2.82 -13.23 6.40
C LYS A 180 -2.11 -12.00 6.99
N ASN A 181 -1.68 -11.08 6.14
CA ASN A 181 -0.96 -9.88 6.55
C ASN A 181 -1.86 -8.64 6.69
N THR A 182 -3.18 -8.78 6.68
CA THR A 182 -4.07 -7.66 7.02
C THR A 182 -4.02 -7.47 8.53
N PRO A 183 -3.48 -6.35 9.05
CA PRO A 183 -3.48 -6.08 10.48
C PRO A 183 -4.92 -6.05 10.99
N ILE A 184 -5.16 -6.60 12.19
CA ILE A 184 -6.35 -6.23 12.94
C ILE A 184 -6.09 -4.79 13.38
N TYR A 185 -6.72 -3.85 12.67
CA TYR A 185 -6.56 -2.43 13.00
C TYR A 185 -7.25 -2.12 14.31
N ALA A 186 -6.58 -1.33 15.14
CA ALA A 186 -7.18 -0.68 16.30
C ALA A 186 -8.29 0.27 15.87
N CYS A 187 -9.28 0.45 16.73
CA CYS A 187 -10.42 1.32 16.50
C CYS A 187 -10.14 2.73 17.03
N PHE A 188 -10.38 3.74 16.19
CA PHE A 188 -10.17 5.14 16.57
C PHE A 188 -11.03 5.57 17.76
N GLU A 189 -12.25 5.05 17.86
CA GLU A 189 -13.20 5.42 18.91
C GLU A 189 -12.90 4.78 20.27
N THR A 190 -12.22 3.62 20.30
CA THR A 190 -11.98 2.88 21.55
C THR A 190 -10.51 2.85 21.97
N ASP A 191 -9.59 2.78 21.01
CA ASP A 191 -8.19 2.45 21.27
C ASP A 191 -7.25 3.65 21.06
N TRP A 192 -7.73 4.73 20.44
CA TRP A 192 -6.92 5.91 20.15
C TRP A 192 -6.66 6.74 21.41
N LEU A 193 -5.38 6.88 21.76
CA LEU A 193 -4.92 7.77 22.81
C LEU A 193 -4.11 8.92 22.21
N PRO A 194 -4.64 10.17 22.21
CA PRO A 194 -3.98 11.32 21.60
C PRO A 194 -2.55 11.54 22.12
N ARG A 195 -2.31 11.30 23.41
CA ARG A 195 -1.00 11.48 24.04
C ARG A 195 0.04 10.45 23.59
N ASP A 196 -0.39 9.23 23.28
CA ASP A 196 0.51 8.23 22.70
C ASP A 196 0.92 8.67 21.29
N TYR A 197 -0.02 9.16 20.49
CA TYR A 197 0.28 9.74 19.18
C TYR A 197 1.24 10.93 19.30
N LEU A 198 1.01 11.84 20.23
CA LEU A 198 1.89 12.98 20.46
C LEU A 198 3.31 12.58 20.89
N ARG A 199 3.42 11.60 21.79
CA ARG A 199 4.72 11.06 22.23
C ARG A 199 5.46 10.40 21.07
N ASP A 200 4.76 9.56 20.32
CA ASP A 200 5.36 8.70 19.30
C ASP A 200 5.77 9.50 18.07
N PHE A 201 5.06 10.56 17.70
CA PHE A 201 5.32 11.34 16.47
C PHE A 201 5.90 12.74 16.68
N TYR A 202 5.66 13.36 17.83
CA TYR A 202 6.01 14.79 18.03
C TYR A 202 6.86 15.06 19.26
N SER A 203 7.50 14.04 19.86
CA SER A 203 8.54 14.26 20.88
C SER A 203 9.82 14.87 20.30
N VAL A 204 10.06 14.64 19.01
CA VAL A 204 11.15 15.24 18.22
C VAL A 204 10.64 15.56 16.82
N ILE A 205 11.28 16.51 16.13
CA ILE A 205 10.94 16.81 14.73
C ILE A 205 11.69 15.84 13.82
N GLU A 206 10.97 14.81 13.35
CA GLU A 206 11.47 13.80 12.43
C GLU A 206 11.53 14.29 10.98
N GLU A 207 12.21 13.53 10.13
CA GLU A 207 12.50 13.93 8.75
C GLU A 207 11.23 14.12 7.90
N ASP A 208 10.22 13.29 8.11
CA ASP A 208 8.91 13.44 7.46
C ASP A 208 8.27 14.80 7.78
N GLU A 209 8.23 15.17 9.05
CA GLU A 209 7.68 16.47 9.48
C GLU A 209 8.54 17.64 9.03
N ARG A 210 9.88 17.49 9.01
CA ARG A 210 10.78 18.52 8.45
C ARG A 210 10.45 18.80 6.99
N ARG A 211 10.27 17.76 6.19
CA ARG A 211 9.92 17.86 4.77
C ARG A 211 8.53 18.45 4.58
N THR A 212 7.56 18.00 5.38
CA THR A 212 6.16 18.44 5.28
C THR A 212 6.01 19.92 5.64
N ILE A 213 6.60 20.35 6.75
CA ILE A 213 6.56 21.76 7.19
C ILE A 213 7.24 22.66 6.16
N ALA A 214 8.43 22.31 5.67
CA ALA A 214 9.14 23.10 4.66
C ALA A 214 8.32 23.21 3.36
N PHE A 215 7.76 22.10 2.88
CA PHE A 215 6.89 22.08 1.71
C PHE A 215 5.63 22.94 1.90
N PHE A 216 4.96 22.82 3.05
CA PHE A 216 3.76 23.61 3.34
C PHE A 216 4.05 25.10 3.52
N VAL A 217 5.18 25.50 4.09
CA VAL A 217 5.59 26.91 4.17
C VAL A 217 5.73 27.50 2.77
N GLU A 218 6.43 26.81 1.85
CA GLU A 218 6.58 27.26 0.46
C GLU A 218 5.26 27.25 -0.31
N ALA A 219 4.43 26.23 -0.11
CA ALA A 219 3.11 26.13 -0.72
C ALA A 219 2.18 27.26 -0.24
N LEU A 220 2.19 27.59 1.05
CA LEU A 220 1.33 28.59 1.65
C LEU A 220 1.69 30.01 1.15
N LYS A 221 2.95 30.30 0.81
CA LYS A 221 3.33 31.59 0.19
C LYS A 221 2.55 31.89 -1.10
N LYS A 222 2.05 30.86 -1.78
CA LYS A 222 1.33 30.94 -3.06
C LYS A 222 -0.21 31.03 -2.91
N THR A 223 -0.77 30.97 -1.70
CA THR A 223 -2.25 30.98 -1.50
C THR A 223 -2.82 32.40 -1.40
N GLU A 224 -4.14 32.59 -1.32
CA GLU A 224 -4.69 33.93 -1.05
C GLU A 224 -4.43 34.32 0.43
N PRO A 225 -3.85 35.49 0.72
CA PRO A 225 -3.67 35.96 2.10
C PRO A 225 -4.97 36.51 2.70
N ASN A 226 -5.03 36.63 4.03
CA ASN A 226 -6.12 37.26 4.79
C ASN A 226 -7.50 36.63 4.56
N ARG A 227 -7.54 35.30 4.44
CA ARG A 227 -8.76 34.51 4.38
C ARG A 227 -8.78 33.45 5.49
N PRO A 228 -9.96 32.91 5.85
CA PRO A 228 -10.02 31.74 6.73
C PRO A 228 -9.33 30.54 6.10
N ILE A 229 -8.55 29.81 6.90
CA ILE A 229 -7.90 28.56 6.51
C ILE A 229 -8.46 27.42 7.37
N LEU A 230 -8.88 26.34 6.71
CA LEU A 230 -9.33 25.12 7.37
C LEU A 230 -8.18 24.13 7.50
N PHE A 231 -7.98 23.62 8.71
CA PHE A 231 -7.24 22.39 8.96
C PHE A 231 -8.24 21.26 9.18
N PHE A 232 -8.33 20.33 8.22
CA PHE A 232 -9.28 19.23 8.25
C PHE A 232 -8.58 17.94 8.69
N GLY A 233 -9.05 17.33 9.78
CA GLY A 233 -8.42 16.18 10.40
C GLY A 233 -7.09 16.56 11.04
N VAL A 234 -7.10 17.61 11.86
CA VAL A 234 -5.90 18.18 12.49
C VAL A 234 -5.26 17.25 13.53
N GLY A 235 -5.98 16.23 13.99
CA GLY A 235 -5.55 15.38 15.09
C GLY A 235 -5.38 16.18 16.38
N PRO A 236 -4.56 15.71 17.34
CA PRO A 236 -4.24 16.48 18.54
C PRO A 236 -3.07 17.46 18.32
N ALA A 237 -2.66 17.70 17.07
CA ALA A 237 -1.35 18.24 16.74
C ALA A 237 -1.41 19.63 16.08
N LEU A 238 -0.47 20.52 16.41
CA LEU A 238 -0.48 21.92 15.95
C LEU A 238 0.70 22.31 15.04
N HIS A 239 1.67 21.41 14.81
CA HIS A 239 2.90 21.69 14.06
C HIS A 239 2.63 22.30 12.66
N HIS A 240 1.61 21.84 11.92
CA HIS A 240 1.21 22.42 10.65
C HIS A 240 0.37 23.71 10.77
N VAL A 241 -0.13 24.05 11.96
CA VAL A 241 -1.00 25.21 12.17
C VAL A 241 -0.19 26.50 12.28
N PHE A 242 1.00 26.44 12.86
CA PHE A 242 1.83 27.63 13.11
C PHE A 242 2.19 28.41 11.84
N LEU A 243 2.40 27.74 10.70
CA LEU A 243 2.71 28.39 9.42
C LEU A 243 1.56 29.29 8.90
N ALA A 244 0.32 29.03 9.34
CA ALA A 244 -0.84 29.80 8.89
C ALA A 244 -1.03 31.12 9.64
N ALA A 245 -0.45 31.28 10.83
CA ALA A 245 -0.75 32.36 11.77
C ALA A 245 -0.58 33.78 11.18
N ARG A 246 0.43 33.99 10.32
CA ARG A 246 0.69 35.29 9.69
C ARG A 246 -0.15 35.55 8.44
N ARG A 247 -0.68 34.50 7.82
CA ARG A 247 -1.36 34.58 6.52
C ARG A 247 -2.88 34.51 6.64
N ALA A 248 -3.39 33.72 7.58
CA ALA A 248 -4.81 33.52 7.77
C ALA A 248 -5.49 34.75 8.40
N SER A 249 -6.71 35.07 7.96
CA SER A 249 -7.57 35.97 8.75
C SER A 249 -8.00 35.26 10.05
N GLU A 250 -8.38 33.99 9.91
CA GLU A 250 -8.88 33.07 10.93
C GLU A 250 -8.40 31.65 10.64
N ILE A 251 -8.20 30.86 11.70
CA ILE A 251 -7.79 29.46 11.65
C ILE A 251 -8.94 28.63 12.20
N HIS A 252 -9.45 27.73 11.38
CA HIS A 252 -10.52 26.80 11.73
C HIS A 252 -9.94 25.39 11.81
N LEU A 253 -10.15 24.72 12.94
CA LEU A 253 -9.57 23.41 13.23
C LEU A 253 -10.68 22.38 13.37
N GLY A 254 -10.65 21.34 12.54
CA GLY A 254 -11.61 20.25 12.55
C GLY A 254 -10.94 18.90 12.78
N ASP A 255 -11.46 18.08 13.68
CA ASP A 255 -11.05 16.68 13.85
C ASP A 255 -12.24 15.76 14.12
N TYR A 256 -12.09 14.48 13.80
CA TYR A 256 -13.14 13.49 14.04
C TYR A 256 -13.26 13.09 15.51
N LEU A 257 -12.15 13.10 16.26
CA LEU A 257 -12.13 12.62 17.63
C LEU A 257 -12.21 13.79 18.61
N PRO A 258 -13.25 13.87 19.48
CA PRO A 258 -13.32 14.90 20.51
C PRO A 258 -12.11 14.89 21.46
N ALA A 259 -11.49 13.73 21.66
CA ALA A 259 -10.28 13.59 22.48
C ALA A 259 -9.07 14.33 21.90
N ASN A 260 -8.96 14.42 20.56
CA ASN A 260 -7.92 15.18 19.89
C ASN A 260 -8.14 16.68 20.05
N LEU A 261 -9.37 17.15 19.81
CA LEU A 261 -9.75 18.56 19.99
C LEU A 261 -9.45 19.04 21.42
N ARG A 262 -9.72 18.20 22.43
CA ARG A 262 -9.38 18.51 23.84
C ARG A 262 -7.88 18.71 24.11
N GLU A 263 -6.97 18.07 23.36
CA GLU A 263 -5.53 18.35 23.49
C GLU A 263 -5.18 19.73 22.92
N ILE A 264 -5.87 20.15 21.85
CA ILE A 264 -5.72 21.48 21.26
C ILE A 264 -6.27 22.56 22.22
N GLU A 265 -7.46 22.33 22.81
CA GLU A 265 -8.06 23.24 23.80
C GLU A 265 -7.11 23.48 24.97
N ARG A 266 -6.51 22.41 25.53
CA ARG A 266 -5.49 22.53 26.58
C ARG A 266 -4.34 23.47 26.20
N TRP A 267 -3.85 23.37 24.96
CA TRP A 267 -2.78 24.25 24.49
C TRP A 267 -3.23 25.71 24.30
N ILE A 268 -4.45 25.93 23.83
CA ILE A 268 -5.07 27.27 23.71
C ILE A 268 -5.20 27.91 25.09
N GLU A 269 -5.65 27.13 26.09
CA GLU A 269 -5.85 27.55 27.48
C GLU A 269 -4.55 27.71 28.28
N ARG A 270 -3.39 27.35 27.69
CA ARG A 270 -2.08 27.33 28.35
C ARG A 270 -2.03 26.38 29.56
N ASP A 271 -2.68 25.21 29.48
CA ASP A 271 -2.51 24.14 30.48
C ASP A 271 -1.01 23.77 30.52
N PRO A 272 -0.34 23.78 31.69
CA PRO A 272 1.06 23.39 31.83
C PRO A 272 1.38 21.96 31.37
N ARG A 273 0.37 21.11 31.20
CA ARG A 273 0.48 19.73 30.70
C ARG A 273 0.18 19.60 29.21
N ALA A 274 -0.13 20.70 28.52
CA ALA A 274 -0.24 20.71 27.07
C ALA A 274 1.10 20.33 26.43
N HIS A 275 1.04 19.74 25.23
CA HIS A 275 2.25 19.39 24.50
C HIS A 275 3.09 20.63 24.17
N ASP A 276 4.40 20.53 24.36
CA ASP A 276 5.33 21.61 24.06
C ASP A 276 5.62 21.67 22.55
N TRP A 277 4.98 22.63 21.88
CA TRP A 277 5.15 22.85 20.44
C TRP A 277 6.29 23.81 20.10
N ARG A 278 7.01 24.39 21.08
CA ARG A 278 8.06 25.39 20.83
C ARG A 278 9.13 24.92 19.85
N PRO A 279 9.62 23.66 19.86
CA PRO A 279 10.55 23.17 18.84
C PRO A 279 9.98 23.27 17.42
N PHE A 280 8.71 22.89 17.21
CA PHE A 280 8.04 22.96 15.90
C PHE A 280 7.79 24.40 15.46
N VAL A 281 7.45 25.29 16.40
CA VAL A 281 7.32 26.73 16.13
C VAL A 281 8.65 27.31 15.66
N ARG A 282 9.75 27.00 16.34
CA ARG A 282 11.10 27.41 15.94
C ARG A 282 11.42 26.94 14.53
N PHE A 283 11.24 25.66 14.24
CA PHE A 283 11.54 25.10 12.92
C PHE A 283 10.67 25.72 11.81
N THR A 284 9.40 26.01 12.11
CA THR A 284 8.51 26.72 11.19
C THR A 284 9.03 28.13 10.88
N LEU A 285 9.49 28.87 11.90
CA LEU A 285 10.08 30.21 11.72
C LEU A 285 11.38 30.15 10.89
N GLU A 286 12.23 29.15 11.11
CA GLU A 286 13.43 28.91 10.30
C GLU A 286 13.06 28.66 8.83
N CYS A 287 12.05 27.82 8.56
CA CYS A 287 11.54 27.58 7.20
C CYS A 287 10.97 28.86 6.55
N GLU A 288 10.44 29.78 7.35
CA GLU A 288 9.97 31.10 6.88
C GLU A 288 11.11 32.11 6.64
N GLY A 289 12.36 31.73 6.89
CA GLY A 289 13.55 32.56 6.66
C GLY A 289 14.06 33.33 7.88
N VAL A 290 13.57 33.02 9.09
CA VAL A 290 14.11 33.58 10.34
C VAL A 290 15.36 32.78 10.74
N ALA A 291 16.55 33.31 10.45
CA ALA A 291 17.82 32.59 10.60
C ALA A 291 18.18 32.12 12.02
N SER A 292 17.61 32.74 13.07
CA SER A 292 17.81 32.33 14.47
C SER A 292 16.63 32.82 15.32
N PRO A 293 15.50 32.08 15.36
CA PRO A 293 14.33 32.51 16.10
C PRO A 293 14.62 32.63 17.60
N THR A 294 14.29 33.77 18.19
CA THR A 294 14.43 33.96 19.64
C THR A 294 13.26 33.31 20.39
N GLU A 295 13.39 33.11 21.71
CA GLU A 295 12.25 32.69 22.54
C GLU A 295 11.06 33.67 22.46
N LEU A 296 11.35 34.96 22.25
CA LEU A 296 10.33 35.98 22.05
C LEU A 296 9.59 35.80 20.71
N ASP A 297 10.31 35.46 19.63
CA ASP A 297 9.70 35.19 18.32
C ASP A 297 8.80 33.95 18.37
N ILE A 298 9.24 32.91 19.07
CA ILE A 298 8.48 31.69 19.31
C ILE A 298 7.20 32.01 20.09
N THR A 299 7.32 32.70 21.22
CA THR A 299 6.15 33.09 22.03
C THR A 299 5.19 33.97 21.23
N ARG A 300 5.69 34.94 20.45
CA ARG A 300 4.84 35.76 19.57
C ARG A 300 4.09 34.93 18.54
N ARG A 301 4.73 33.91 17.96
CA ARG A 301 4.07 33.01 17.01
C ARG A 301 2.98 32.18 17.69
N GLU A 302 3.24 31.61 18.85
CA GLU A 302 2.21 30.86 19.59
C GLU A 302 1.01 31.75 19.92
N GLU A 303 1.24 32.94 20.48
CA GLU A 303 0.19 33.88 20.87
C GLU A 303 -0.63 34.36 19.67
N LEU A 304 0.02 34.66 18.55
CA LEU A 304 -0.68 34.97 17.30
C LEU A 304 -1.53 33.79 16.82
N THR A 305 -0.99 32.57 16.92
CA THR A 305 -1.72 31.36 16.51
C THR A 305 -2.95 31.15 17.39
N ARG A 306 -2.82 31.25 18.73
CA ARG A 306 -3.94 31.21 19.68
C ARG A 306 -5.01 32.24 19.33
N ALA A 307 -4.62 33.49 19.08
CA ALA A 307 -5.54 34.57 18.73
C ALA A 307 -6.24 34.36 17.37
N LYS A 308 -5.62 33.62 16.45
CA LYS A 308 -6.15 33.33 15.11
C LYS A 308 -7.04 32.11 15.08
N ILE A 309 -6.96 31.19 16.04
CA ILE A 309 -7.88 30.05 16.15
C ILE A 309 -9.23 30.57 16.64
N THR A 310 -10.21 30.64 15.73
CA THR A 310 -11.56 31.15 16.04
C THR A 310 -12.61 30.04 16.10
N ARG A 311 -12.29 28.86 15.54
CA ARG A 311 -13.21 27.71 15.51
C ARG A 311 -12.46 26.40 15.75
N LEU A 312 -13.06 25.58 16.61
CA LEU A 312 -12.66 24.21 16.90
C LEU A 312 -13.93 23.35 16.90
N PHE A 313 -14.04 22.37 16.02
CA PHE A 313 -15.28 21.61 15.83
C PHE A 313 -15.07 20.19 15.31
N GLU A 314 -16.07 19.33 15.47
CA GLU A 314 -16.03 17.95 14.99
C GLU A 314 -16.28 17.87 13.48
N VAL A 315 -15.52 17.04 12.78
CA VAL A 315 -15.70 16.76 11.35
C VAL A 315 -15.76 15.26 11.10
N ASP A 316 -16.49 14.81 10.08
CA ASP A 316 -16.61 13.37 9.79
C ASP A 316 -16.61 13.09 8.28
N LEU A 317 -15.50 12.53 7.80
CA LEU A 317 -15.33 12.14 6.40
C LEU A 317 -16.29 11.05 5.94
N ARG A 318 -16.95 10.31 6.84
CA ARG A 318 -17.95 9.30 6.50
C ARG A 318 -19.25 9.94 6.01
N ARG A 319 -19.53 11.18 6.45
CA ARG A 319 -20.72 11.95 6.03
C ARG A 319 -20.52 12.54 4.65
N ALA A 320 -21.63 12.72 3.91
CA ALA A 320 -21.60 13.38 2.60
C ALA A 320 -21.20 14.86 2.73
N ASP A 321 -21.65 15.51 3.80
CA ASP A 321 -21.15 16.81 4.26
C ASP A 321 -20.23 16.60 5.48
N PRO A 322 -18.90 16.69 5.31
CA PRO A 322 -17.95 16.45 6.39
C PRO A 322 -17.96 17.49 7.51
N LEU A 323 -18.49 18.69 7.26
CA LEU A 323 -18.53 19.78 8.26
C LEU A 323 -19.88 19.84 9.01
N GLY A 324 -20.83 18.96 8.68
CA GLY A 324 -22.06 18.77 9.45
C GLY A 324 -23.01 19.98 9.43
N GLY A 325 -23.05 20.75 8.35
CA GLY A 325 -23.93 21.91 8.20
C GLY A 325 -23.30 23.25 8.62
N GLU A 326 -22.02 23.28 8.98
CA GLU A 326 -21.23 24.51 9.06
C GLU A 326 -21.07 25.10 7.65
N ALA A 327 -22.11 25.78 7.17
CA ALA A 327 -22.20 26.31 5.80
C ALA A 327 -21.20 27.45 5.59
N LEU A 328 -20.00 27.09 5.11
CA LEU A 328 -19.08 28.03 4.48
C LEU A 328 -19.12 27.76 2.98
N SER A 329 -19.04 28.81 2.16
CA SER A 329 -19.01 28.75 0.70
C SER A 329 -17.72 28.12 0.13
N GLY A 330 -17.12 27.18 0.86
CA GLY A 330 -15.78 26.65 0.68
C GLY A 330 -14.70 27.56 1.29
N TYR A 331 -13.51 26.99 1.52
CA TYR A 331 -12.35 27.70 2.03
C TYR A 331 -11.37 28.04 0.90
N SER A 332 -10.76 29.23 0.99
CA SER A 332 -9.68 29.62 0.06
C SER A 332 -8.48 28.68 0.13
N THR A 333 -8.19 28.15 1.33
CA THR A 333 -7.13 27.20 1.60
C THR A 333 -7.65 26.14 2.56
N VAL A 334 -7.51 24.88 2.18
CA VAL A 334 -7.71 23.72 3.07
C VAL A 334 -6.37 23.01 3.23
N ILE A 335 -6.02 22.66 4.45
CA ILE A 335 -4.84 21.86 4.78
C ILE A 335 -5.34 20.57 5.45
N SER A 336 -4.97 19.41 4.91
CA SER A 336 -5.32 18.11 5.48
C SER A 336 -4.16 17.14 5.29
N ALA A 337 -3.34 17.00 6.32
CA ALA A 337 -2.15 16.15 6.30
C ALA A 337 -2.40 14.87 7.11
N TYR A 338 -1.99 13.73 6.56
CA TYR A 338 -2.06 12.42 7.21
C TYR A 338 -3.44 12.02 7.75
N CYS A 339 -4.50 12.56 7.14
CA CYS A 339 -5.89 12.39 7.58
C CYS A 339 -6.60 11.28 6.78
N ALA A 340 -6.93 11.54 5.51
CA ALA A 340 -7.77 10.64 4.74
C ALA A 340 -7.12 9.27 4.50
N ASP A 341 -5.80 9.25 4.27
CA ASP A 341 -5.03 8.02 4.06
C ASP A 341 -4.95 7.19 5.34
N SER A 342 -4.80 7.84 6.50
CA SER A 342 -4.75 7.20 7.83
C SER A 342 -6.11 6.80 8.39
N ALA A 343 -7.21 7.34 7.83
CA ALA A 343 -8.57 7.03 8.31
C ALA A 343 -9.09 5.66 7.80
N THR A 344 -8.45 5.03 6.82
CA THR A 344 -8.96 3.80 6.19
C THR A 344 -7.88 2.96 5.54
N ALA A 345 -8.05 1.64 5.55
CA ALA A 345 -7.19 0.72 4.80
C ALA A 345 -7.70 0.45 3.37
N ASN A 346 -8.86 1.01 3.02
CA ASN A 346 -9.50 0.79 1.73
C ASN A 346 -9.25 1.99 0.80
N ARG A 347 -8.47 1.76 -0.26
CA ARG A 347 -8.17 2.78 -1.27
C ARG A 347 -9.41 3.38 -1.94
N GLY A 348 -10.47 2.61 -2.13
CA GLY A 348 -11.74 3.11 -2.68
C GLY A 348 -12.44 4.08 -1.73
N VAL A 349 -12.44 3.78 -0.43
CA VAL A 349 -12.96 4.70 0.62
C VAL A 349 -12.10 5.95 0.71
N TRP A 350 -10.78 5.79 0.66
CA TRP A 350 -9.84 6.92 0.62
C TRP A 350 -10.12 7.87 -0.56
N LYS A 351 -10.38 7.35 -1.76
CA LYS A 351 -10.74 8.18 -2.93
C LYS A 351 -11.97 9.05 -2.65
N THR A 352 -12.99 8.48 -2.00
CA THR A 352 -14.20 9.21 -1.60
C THR A 352 -13.88 10.30 -0.57
N TYR A 353 -13.09 9.98 0.46
CA TYR A 353 -12.70 10.94 1.49
C TYR A 353 -11.88 12.11 0.93
N MET A 354 -10.90 11.80 0.08
CA MET A 354 -10.07 12.81 -0.55
C MET A 354 -10.88 13.70 -1.51
N GLY A 355 -11.86 13.15 -2.23
CA GLY A 355 -12.82 13.93 -3.02
C GLY A 355 -13.66 14.88 -2.16
N ARG A 356 -14.13 14.41 -0.99
CA ARG A 356 -14.87 15.25 -0.02
C ARG A 356 -14.02 16.41 0.51
N ILE A 357 -12.77 16.15 0.90
CA ILE A 357 -11.83 17.19 1.35
C ILE A 357 -11.56 18.19 0.23
N ALA A 358 -11.30 17.71 -0.99
CA ALA A 358 -11.13 18.59 -2.15
C ALA A 358 -12.37 19.46 -2.40
N GLY A 359 -13.58 18.92 -2.18
CA GLY A 359 -14.85 19.64 -2.24
C GLY A 359 -15.01 20.79 -1.24
N LEU A 360 -14.27 20.78 -0.12
CA LEU A 360 -14.27 21.86 0.88
C LEU A 360 -13.51 23.10 0.40
N VAL A 361 -12.69 22.98 -0.64
CA VAL A 361 -11.96 24.10 -1.24
C VAL A 361 -12.92 24.88 -2.13
N ARG A 362 -12.97 26.21 -2.01
CA ARG A 362 -13.77 27.04 -2.92
C ARG A 362 -13.20 26.99 -4.35
N PRO A 363 -13.97 27.36 -5.39
CA PRO A 363 -13.41 27.56 -6.73
C PRO A 363 -12.19 28.48 -6.68
N ASP A 364 -11.15 28.15 -7.46
CA ASP A 364 -9.83 28.82 -7.47
C ASP A 364 -9.01 28.73 -6.17
N GLY A 365 -9.51 28.01 -5.15
CA GLY A 365 -8.80 27.79 -3.89
C GLY A 365 -7.64 26.77 -4.01
N THR A 366 -6.97 26.55 -2.89
CA THR A 366 -5.82 25.63 -2.79
C THR A 366 -6.03 24.57 -1.71
N LEU A 367 -5.65 23.33 -2.02
CA LEU A 367 -5.50 22.23 -1.07
C LEU A 367 -4.01 21.94 -0.84
N LEU A 368 -3.61 21.86 0.43
CA LEU A 368 -2.31 21.29 0.84
C LEU A 368 -2.60 19.96 1.56
N THR A 369 -1.92 18.90 1.16
CA THR A 369 -2.10 17.58 1.79
C THR A 369 -0.79 16.80 1.82
N ALA A 370 -0.75 15.85 2.75
CA ALA A 370 0.33 14.89 2.91
C ALA A 370 -0.28 13.53 3.25
N ALA A 371 0.39 12.44 2.88
CA ALA A 371 -0.05 11.09 3.18
C ALA A 371 1.13 10.13 3.34
N LEU A 372 0.91 9.05 4.09
CA LEU A 372 1.83 7.93 4.18
C LEU A 372 1.85 7.18 2.85
N ARG A 373 3.01 7.14 2.21
CA ARG A 373 3.17 6.52 0.90
C ARG A 373 3.42 5.02 1.04
N ARG A 374 2.65 4.23 0.28
CA ARG A 374 2.72 2.76 0.20
C ARG A 374 2.67 2.08 1.57
N SER A 375 2.00 2.73 2.52
CA SER A 375 1.82 2.20 3.86
C SER A 375 0.44 1.56 4.02
N ARG A 376 0.38 0.45 4.75
CA ARG A 376 -0.89 -0.19 5.15
C ARG A 376 -1.32 0.15 6.56
N PHE A 377 -0.40 0.65 7.38
CA PHE A 377 -0.67 0.98 8.76
C PHE A 377 0.38 1.94 9.31
N TYR A 378 0.06 2.54 10.44
CA TYR A 378 1.02 3.23 11.29
C TYR A 378 0.80 2.81 12.74
N LEU A 379 1.83 2.95 13.56
CA LEU A 379 1.80 2.53 14.95
C LEU A 379 1.60 3.72 15.89
N VAL A 380 0.63 3.60 16.79
CA VAL A 380 0.39 4.55 17.89
C VAL A 380 0.26 3.75 19.18
N GLY A 381 1.11 4.01 20.15
CA GLY A 381 1.14 3.24 21.41
C GLY A 381 1.39 1.74 21.18
N GLY A 382 2.04 1.36 20.07
CA GLY A 382 2.23 -0.02 19.65
C GLY A 382 1.01 -0.68 18.98
N LEU A 383 -0.10 0.03 18.84
CA LEU A 383 -1.30 -0.42 18.13
C LEU A 383 -1.27 0.00 16.67
N ALA A 384 -1.72 -0.87 15.77
CA ALA A 384 -1.75 -0.61 14.34
C ALA A 384 -3.05 0.10 13.92
N PHE A 385 -2.94 1.31 13.41
CA PHE A 385 -4.02 2.06 12.78
C PHE A 385 -3.90 1.98 11.26
N PRO A 386 -4.99 2.03 10.50
CA PRO A 386 -4.97 1.72 9.07
C PRO A 386 -4.27 2.80 8.24
N SER A 387 -3.77 2.42 7.07
CA SER A 387 -3.40 3.36 6.00
C SER A 387 -3.79 2.81 4.63
N ALA A 388 -4.23 3.69 3.72
CA ALA A 388 -4.89 3.32 2.47
C ALA A 388 -3.98 2.69 1.40
N ASN A 389 -2.66 2.62 1.67
CA ASN A 389 -1.65 2.10 0.76
C ASN A 389 -1.70 2.79 -0.62
N ILE A 390 -1.58 4.10 -0.61
CA ILE A 390 -1.59 4.95 -1.80
C ILE A 390 -0.18 5.39 -2.19
N ASP A 391 -0.02 5.85 -3.43
CA ASP A 391 1.17 6.59 -3.85
C ASP A 391 0.83 7.85 -4.65
N GLU A 392 1.85 8.48 -5.23
CA GLU A 392 1.76 9.73 -5.99
C GLU A 392 0.71 9.66 -7.10
N HIS A 393 0.60 8.50 -7.77
CA HIS A 393 -0.33 8.32 -8.89
C HIS A 393 -1.77 8.29 -8.41
N ASP A 394 -2.02 7.63 -7.26
CA ASP A 394 -3.34 7.63 -6.65
C ASP A 394 -3.77 9.05 -6.25
N LEU A 395 -2.86 9.83 -5.67
CA LEU A 395 -3.10 11.22 -5.25
C LEU A 395 -3.32 12.13 -6.47
N HIS A 396 -2.47 12.01 -7.49
CA HIS A 396 -2.65 12.68 -8.78
C HIS A 396 -4.02 12.38 -9.38
N ASP A 397 -4.41 11.11 -9.41
CA ASP A 397 -5.67 10.65 -10.02
C ASP A 397 -6.91 11.24 -9.38
N VAL A 398 -6.90 11.45 -8.06
CA VAL A 398 -8.01 12.08 -7.35
C VAL A 398 -7.97 13.60 -7.54
N LEU A 399 -6.82 14.23 -7.33
CA LEU A 399 -6.71 15.68 -7.36
C LEU A 399 -6.93 16.26 -8.76
N GLN A 400 -6.45 15.59 -9.82
CA GLN A 400 -6.66 16.07 -11.19
C GLN A 400 -8.13 16.21 -11.57
N ARG A 401 -9.05 15.45 -10.94
CA ARG A 401 -10.49 15.57 -11.20
C ARG A 401 -11.07 16.90 -10.71
N HIS A 402 -10.52 17.43 -9.62
CA HIS A 402 -11.00 18.65 -8.97
C HIS A 402 -10.18 19.90 -9.32
N PHE A 403 -8.93 19.74 -9.78
CA PHE A 403 -7.97 20.82 -10.01
C PHE A 403 -7.40 20.81 -11.44
N GLN A 404 -8.26 20.69 -12.46
CA GLN A 404 -7.87 20.44 -13.86
C GLN A 404 -7.07 21.58 -14.52
N HIS A 405 -7.35 22.83 -14.13
CA HIS A 405 -6.80 24.02 -14.77
C HIS A 405 -5.78 24.78 -13.91
N GLY A 406 -5.52 24.30 -12.68
CA GLY A 406 -4.54 24.92 -11.81
C GLY A 406 -3.26 24.10 -11.66
N GLY A 407 -2.38 24.55 -10.77
CA GLY A 407 -1.11 23.88 -10.52
C GLY A 407 -1.29 22.71 -9.57
N LEU A 408 -0.90 21.52 -10.03
CA LEU A 408 -0.74 20.32 -9.21
C LEU A 408 0.77 20.03 -9.04
N GLU A 409 1.21 20.04 -7.80
CA GLU A 409 2.60 19.79 -7.40
C GLU A 409 2.58 18.61 -6.44
N ILE A 410 3.24 17.51 -6.79
CA ILE A 410 3.31 16.28 -5.98
C ILE A 410 4.77 15.88 -5.83
N ALA A 411 5.18 15.60 -4.60
CA ALA A 411 6.52 15.17 -4.26
C ALA A 411 6.48 13.95 -3.34
N SER A 412 7.30 12.95 -3.62
CA SER A 412 7.49 11.78 -2.75
C SER A 412 8.82 11.89 -2.00
N CYS A 413 8.85 11.49 -0.73
CA CYS A 413 10.06 11.45 0.07
C CYS A 413 10.24 10.06 0.69
N GLU A 414 11.39 9.45 0.45
CA GLU A 414 11.81 8.23 1.15
C GLU A 414 12.47 8.61 2.49
N LEU A 415 12.23 7.82 3.53
CA LEU A 415 12.64 8.12 4.91
C LEU A 415 13.56 7.00 5.42
N GLU A 416 14.79 7.35 5.75
CA GLU A 416 15.82 6.37 6.12
C GLU A 416 15.56 5.68 7.48
N ASN A 417 14.67 6.20 8.33
CA ASN A 417 14.45 5.72 9.70
C ASN A 417 12.98 5.61 10.17
N ALA A 418 11.99 5.79 9.30
CA ALA A 418 10.57 5.78 9.71
C ALA A 418 9.95 4.37 9.82
N ALA A 419 10.63 3.32 9.33
CA ALA A 419 10.08 1.97 9.19
C ALA A 419 9.56 1.37 10.51
N SER A 420 10.12 1.77 11.66
CA SER A 420 9.68 1.34 12.98
C SER A 420 8.25 1.76 13.32
N LYS A 421 7.71 2.78 12.65
CA LYS A 421 6.34 3.31 12.84
C LYS A 421 5.34 2.79 11.81
N GLY A 422 5.75 1.89 10.92
CA GLY A 422 4.87 1.25 9.93
C GLY A 422 4.90 1.85 8.53
N TYR A 423 5.69 2.90 8.28
CA TYR A 423 5.84 3.53 6.96
C TYR A 423 7.31 3.89 6.68
N SER A 424 7.70 3.99 5.42
CA SER A 424 9.08 4.35 5.01
C SER A 424 9.14 5.51 4.04
N SER A 425 7.99 6.08 3.68
CA SER A 425 7.92 7.17 2.72
C SER A 425 6.63 7.96 2.91
N ILE A 426 6.66 9.22 2.48
CA ILE A 426 5.50 10.11 2.45
C ILE A 426 5.31 10.69 1.05
N VAL A 427 4.10 11.14 0.76
CA VAL A 427 3.77 11.91 -0.43
C VAL A 427 3.14 13.23 0.00
N LEU A 428 3.60 14.32 -0.60
CA LEU A 428 3.19 15.69 -0.35
C LEU A 428 2.52 16.22 -1.60
N ALA A 429 1.44 17.00 -1.45
CA ALA A 429 0.80 17.65 -2.59
C ALA A 429 0.28 19.05 -2.28
N ARG A 430 0.40 19.91 -3.28
CA ARG A 430 -0.29 21.19 -3.41
C ARG A 430 -1.12 21.15 -4.68
N ALA A 431 -2.44 21.30 -4.54
CA ALA A 431 -3.35 21.44 -5.66
C ALA A 431 -4.01 22.82 -5.59
N SER A 432 -3.95 23.59 -6.67
CA SER A 432 -4.49 24.95 -6.76
C SER A 432 -5.49 25.04 -7.91
N GLY A 433 -6.40 26.01 -7.88
CA GLY A 433 -7.33 26.23 -8.99
C GLY A 433 -8.47 25.22 -9.03
N ARG A 434 -9.20 25.01 -7.91
CA ARG A 434 -10.33 24.07 -7.91
C ARG A 434 -11.38 24.49 -8.94
N CYS A 435 -11.85 23.55 -9.75
CA CYS A 435 -12.92 23.77 -10.71
C CYS A 435 -14.26 24.04 -10.00
N ALA A 436 -15.08 24.93 -10.56
CA ALA A 436 -16.39 25.26 -9.98
C ALA A 436 -17.43 24.12 -10.08
N SER A 437 -17.25 23.19 -11.02
CA SER A 437 -18.19 22.11 -11.34
C SER A 437 -17.75 20.71 -10.88
N ALA A 438 -16.79 20.62 -9.94
CA ALA A 438 -16.16 19.37 -9.52
C ALA A 438 -16.66 18.82 -8.19
#